data_AF-A0AA97HVQ0-F1
#
_entry.id   AF-A0AA97HVQ0-F1
#
_cell.length_a   1.000
_cell.length_b   1.000
_cell.length_c   1.000
_cell.angle_alpha   90.00
_cell.angle_beta   90.00
_cell.angle_gamma   90.00
#
_symmetry.space_group_name_H-M   'P 1'
#
loop_
_entity.id
_entity.type
_entity.pdbx_description
1 polymer ?
#
loop_
_entity_poly.entity_id
_entity_poly.type
_entity_poly.pdbx_seq_one_letter_code
_entity_poly.pdbx_strand_id
1 'polypeptide(L)'
;MMSWMMILGLAVIVLMNRYLFLDRHFYFKLPTFIENMLKYAAPSLMISMSIPIIFYQQQDFRGVVDNLYVYAAIVTVLLVLYTRKMLLSILGSLIFFYSIIYFMT
;
A
#
# COMPACT_ATOMS: atom_id res chain seq x y z
N MET A 1 1.52 6.66 28.17
CA MET A 1 0.08 6.39 28.39
C MET A 1 -0.82 7.01 27.31
N MET A 2 -0.59 8.25 26.87
CA MET A 2 -1.45 8.93 25.87
C MET A 2 -1.56 8.22 24.51
N SER A 3 -0.47 7.60 24.02
CA SER A 3 -0.46 6.90 22.72
C SER A 3 -1.40 5.70 22.67
N TRP A 4 -1.56 4.96 23.78
CA TRP A 4 -2.44 3.79 23.85
C TRP A 4 -3.91 4.18 23.77
N MET A 5 -4.30 5.28 24.41
CA MET A 5 -5.66 5.84 24.28
C MET A 5 -5.92 6.35 22.86
N MET A 6 -4.95 6.98 22.20
CA MET A 6 -5.11 7.42 20.81
C MET A 6 -5.27 6.23 19.85
N ILE A 7 -4.48 5.17 20.03
CA ILE A 7 -4.59 3.94 19.21
C ILE A 7 -5.96 3.30 19.42
N LEU A 8 -6.42 3.17 20.67
CA LEU A 8 -7.75 2.62 20.96
C LEU A 8 -8.87 3.51 20.41
N GLY A 9 -8.76 4.82 20.56
CA GLY A 9 -9.72 5.78 20.01
C GLY A 9 -9.80 5.71 18.49
N LEU A 10 -8.66 5.70 17.80
CA LEU A 10 -8.58 5.54 16.35
C LEU A 10 -9.11 4.17 15.91
N ALA A 11 -8.79 3.10 16.62
CA ALA A 11 -9.31 1.77 16.33
C ALA A 11 -10.83 1.73 16.42
N VAL A 12 -11.42 2.33 17.46
CA VAL A 12 -12.88 2.45 17.60
C VAL A 12 -13.48 3.26 16.45
N ILE A 13 -12.90 4.40 16.10
CA ILE A 13 -13.39 5.24 15.00
C ILE A 13 -13.33 4.50 13.66
N VAL A 14 -12.22 3.82 13.36
CA VAL A 14 -12.01 3.07 12.12
C VAL A 14 -12.97 1.88 12.04
N LEU A 15 -13.15 1.14 13.14
CA LEU A 15 -14.12 0.04 13.19
C LEU A 15 -15.54 0.56 13.03
N MET A 16 -15.93 1.64 13.73
CA MET A 16 -17.25 2.25 13.55
C MET A 16 -17.48 2.68 12.11
N ASN A 17 -16.51 3.36 11.48
CA ASN A 17 -16.58 3.72 10.06
C ASN A 17 -16.79 2.47 9.20
N ARG A 18 -15.93 1.47 9.37
CA ARG A 18 -16.00 0.24 8.59
C ARG A 18 -17.32 -0.49 8.80
N TYR A 19 -17.82 -0.70 10.01
CA TYR A 19 -19.09 -1.40 10.24
C TYR A 19 -20.30 -0.58 9.78
N LEU A 20 -20.28 0.75 9.94
CA LEU A 20 -21.34 1.63 9.41
C LEU A 20 -21.41 1.61 7.89
N PHE A 21 -20.28 1.46 7.20
CA PHE A 21 -20.22 1.42 5.73
C PHE A 21 -20.30 0.00 5.14
N LEU A 22 -19.85 -1.03 5.85
CA LEU A 22 -19.67 -2.40 5.34
C LEU A 22 -20.81 -3.36 5.73
N ASP A 23 -21.57 -3.06 6.80
CA ASP A 23 -22.65 -3.94 7.30
C ASP A 23 -24.05 -3.30 7.24
N ARG A 24 -24.25 -2.37 6.30
CA ARG A 24 -25.49 -1.60 6.23
C ARG A 24 -26.43 -2.16 5.16
N HIS A 25 -27.27 -3.11 5.57
CA HIS A 25 -28.58 -3.42 4.95
C HIS A 25 -29.57 -2.23 4.98
N PHE A 26 -29.09 -0.98 5.08
CA PHE A 26 -29.90 0.21 4.85
C PHE A 26 -29.66 0.63 3.41
N TYR A 27 -30.76 0.82 2.69
CA TYR A 27 -30.89 1.28 1.30
C TYR A 27 -30.30 2.69 1.02
N PHE A 28 -29.20 3.09 1.67
CA PHE A 28 -28.41 4.24 1.23
C PHE A 28 -27.59 3.80 0.02
N LYS A 29 -28.22 3.80 -1.16
CA LYS A 29 -27.48 3.72 -2.42
C LYS A 29 -26.60 4.96 -2.49
N LEU A 30 -25.34 4.84 -2.09
CA LEU A 30 -24.34 5.84 -2.44
C LEU A 30 -24.44 6.03 -3.96
N PRO A 31 -24.55 7.28 -4.45
CA PRO A 31 -24.59 7.52 -5.88
C PRO A 31 -23.34 6.88 -6.48
N THR A 32 -23.50 6.19 -7.61
CA THR A 32 -22.44 5.39 -8.24
C THR A 32 -21.14 6.18 -8.44
N PHE A 33 -21.24 7.51 -8.54
CA PHE A 33 -20.11 8.44 -8.51
C PHE A 33 -19.25 8.33 -7.24
N ILE A 34 -19.83 8.39 -6.04
CA ILE A 34 -19.09 8.34 -4.77
C ILE A 34 -18.53 6.93 -4.53
N GLU A 35 -19.29 5.89 -4.89
CA GLU A 35 -18.81 4.51 -4.79
C GLU A 35 -17.56 4.27 -5.65
N ASN A 36 -17.57 4.79 -6.89
CA ASN A 36 -16.42 4.72 -7.76
C ASN A 36 -15.23 5.49 -7.17
N MET A 37 -15.44 6.71 -6.67
CA MET A 37 -14.37 7.48 -6.00
C MET A 37 -13.76 6.74 -4.80
N LEU A 38 -14.59 6.09 -3.96
CA LEU A 38 -14.13 5.31 -2.83
C LEU A 38 -13.34 4.05 -3.25
N LYS A 39 -13.76 3.38 -4.32
CA LYS A 39 -13.01 2.23 -4.88
C LYS A 39 -11.62 2.63 -5.37
N TYR A 40 -11.46 3.84 -5.91
CA TYR A 40 -10.16 4.37 -6.34
C TYR A 40 -9.31 4.92 -5.18
N ALA A 41 -9.88 5.16 -4.00
CA ALA A 41 -9.15 5.69 -2.85
C ALA A 41 -8.12 4.70 -2.28
N ALA A 42 -8.46 3.40 -2.22
CA ALA A 42 -7.54 2.38 -1.71
C ALA A 42 -6.25 2.23 -2.56
N PRO A 43 -6.33 2.02 -3.89
CA PRO A 43 -5.11 1.93 -4.71
C PRO A 43 -4.35 3.25 -4.78
N SER A 44 -5.03 4.41 -4.76
CA SER A 44 -4.34 5.71 -4.78
C SER A 44 -3.54 5.99 -3.51
N LEU A 45 -4.09 5.64 -2.34
CA LEU A 45 -3.39 5.73 -1.07
C LEU A 45 -2.14 4.84 -1.04
N MET A 46 -2.23 3.60 -1.53
CA MET A 46 -1.07 2.70 -1.61
C MET A 46 0.05 3.28 -2.49
N ILE A 47 -0.30 3.88 -3.63
CA ILE A 47 0.66 4.51 -4.53
C ILE A 47 1.27 5.76 -3.87
N SER A 48 0.44 6.59 -3.25
CA SER A 48 0.89 7.79 -2.52
C SER A 48 1.81 7.47 -1.34
N MET A 49 1.63 6.32 -0.70
CA MET A 49 2.51 5.88 0.39
C MET A 49 3.80 5.26 -0.13
N SER A 50 3.73 4.42 -1.17
CA SER A 50 4.90 3.66 -1.66
C SER A 50 5.86 4.50 -2.51
N ILE A 51 5.38 5.40 -3.36
CA ILE A 51 6.22 6.28 -4.19
C ILE A 51 7.29 7.05 -3.38
N PRO A 52 6.93 7.81 -2.33
CA PRO A 52 7.93 8.56 -1.58
C PRO A 52 8.89 7.64 -0.82
N ILE A 53 8.46 6.47 -0.36
CA ILE A 53 9.34 5.50 0.31
C ILE A 53 10.44 5.00 -0.64
N ILE A 54 10.13 4.84 -1.92
CA ILE A 54 11.10 4.38 -2.94
C ILE A 54 12.10 5.48 -3.30
N PHE A 55 11.67 6.75 -3.30
CA PHE A 55 12.49 7.88 -3.75
C PHE A 55 13.21 8.64 -2.61
N TYR A 56 12.63 8.70 -1.42
CA TYR A 56 13.15 9.47 -0.28
C TYR A 56 13.51 8.53 0.87
N GLN A 57 14.80 8.24 1.00
CA GLN A 57 15.32 7.48 2.13
C GLN A 57 16.18 8.42 2.99
N GLN A 58 15.75 8.64 4.23
CA GLN A 58 16.51 9.40 5.25
C GLN A 58 16.91 10.83 4.83
N GLN A 59 16.02 11.54 4.15
CA GLN A 59 16.15 12.97 3.78
C GLN A 59 17.20 13.32 2.72
N ASP A 60 17.99 12.36 2.24
CA ASP A 60 18.87 12.56 1.09
C ASP A 60 18.20 12.04 -0.19
N PHE A 61 18.11 12.91 -1.20
CA PHE A 61 17.69 12.51 -2.55
C PHE A 61 18.85 11.77 -3.22
N ARG A 62 19.00 10.47 -2.93
CA ARG A 62 19.96 9.63 -3.65
C ARG A 62 19.52 9.53 -5.11
N GLY A 63 20.44 9.73 -6.04
CA GLY A 63 20.17 9.70 -7.48
C GLY A 63 19.45 8.42 -7.91
N VAL A 64 18.45 8.56 -8.79
CA VAL A 64 17.53 7.50 -9.26
C VAL A 64 18.27 6.24 -9.80
N VAL A 65 19.53 6.39 -10.20
CA VAL A 65 20.32 5.35 -10.86
C VAL A 65 21.04 4.41 -9.87
N ASP A 66 21.34 4.87 -8.65
CA ASP A 66 22.16 4.12 -7.68
C ASP A 66 21.32 3.46 -6.56
N ASN A 67 20.00 3.69 -6.56
CA ASN A 67 19.12 3.18 -5.51
C ASN A 67 18.57 1.79 -5.84
N LEU A 68 18.97 0.81 -5.01
CA LEU A 68 18.49 -0.56 -5.05
C LEU A 68 16.96 -0.69 -4.95
N TYR A 69 16.31 0.24 -4.24
CA TYR A 69 14.85 0.27 -4.08
C TYR A 69 14.11 0.55 -5.39
N VAL A 70 14.68 1.35 -6.29
CA VAL A 70 14.07 1.66 -7.60
C VAL A 70 14.10 0.41 -8.48
N TYR A 71 15.22 -0.31 -8.52
CA TYR A 71 15.33 -1.58 -9.24
C TYR A 71 14.38 -2.64 -8.68
N ALA A 72 14.28 -2.76 -7.35
CA ALA A 72 13.33 -3.67 -6.71
C ALA A 72 11.87 -3.34 -7.04
N ALA A 73 11.50 -2.05 -7.05
CA ALA A 73 10.16 -1.60 -7.40
C ALA A 73 9.81 -1.95 -8.87
N ILE A 74 10.72 -1.71 -9.81
CA ILE A 74 10.52 -2.03 -11.24
C ILE A 74 10.30 -3.53 -11.43
N VAL A 75 11.14 -4.37 -10.84
CA VAL A 75 10.99 -5.83 -10.98
C VAL A 75 9.70 -6.33 -10.32
N THR A 76 9.31 -5.75 -9.19
CA THR A 76 8.04 -6.05 -8.52
C THR A 76 6.85 -5.75 -9.43
N VAL A 77 6.84 -4.57 -10.07
CA VAL A 77 5.78 -4.18 -11.02
C VAL A 77 5.72 -5.14 -12.21
N LEU A 78 6.87 -5.52 -12.78
CA LEU A 78 6.95 -6.48 -13.88
C LEU A 78 6.40 -7.87 -13.49
N LEU A 79 6.75 -8.36 -12.30
CA LEU A 79 6.25 -9.64 -11.79
C LEU A 79 4.73 -9.62 -11.56
N VAL A 80 4.18 -8.48 -11.10
CA VAL A 80 2.73 -8.28 -10.90
C VAL A 80 1.98 -8.30 -12.21
N LEU A 81 2.49 -7.61 -13.22
CA LEU A 81 1.94 -7.62 -14.57
C LEU A 81 1.90 -9.02 -15.18
N TYR A 82 2.96 -9.82 -14.97
CA TYR A 82 3.07 -11.15 -15.55
C TYR A 82 2.16 -12.18 -14.87
N THR A 83 2.07 -12.15 -13.53
CA THR A 83 1.55 -13.30 -12.77
C THR A 83 0.02 -13.34 -12.70
N ARG A 84 -0.70 -12.21 -12.83
CA ARG A 84 -2.17 -12.04 -12.63
C ARG A 84 -2.75 -12.63 -11.31
N LYS A 85 -1.96 -13.35 -10.51
CA LYS A 85 -2.27 -13.87 -9.17
C LYS A 85 -1.54 -12.99 -8.15
N MET A 86 -2.31 -12.12 -7.49
CA MET A 86 -1.81 -11.11 -6.55
C MET A 86 -0.89 -11.71 -5.47
N LEU A 87 -1.28 -12.86 -4.89
CA LEU A 87 -0.53 -13.50 -3.80
C LEU A 87 0.83 -14.06 -4.25
N LEU A 88 0.87 -14.74 -5.40
CA LEU A 88 2.11 -15.26 -6.01
C LEU A 88 3.06 -14.11 -6.37
N SER A 89 2.52 -12.98 -6.80
CA SER A 89 3.34 -11.85 -7.19
C SER A 89 3.97 -11.12 -5.99
N ILE A 90 3.22 -10.98 -4.89
CA ILE A 90 3.75 -10.45 -3.63
C ILE A 90 4.89 -11.34 -3.13
N LEU A 91 4.69 -12.66 -3.09
CA LEU A 91 5.73 -13.62 -2.70
C LEU A 91 6.95 -13.55 -3.63
N GLY A 92 6.74 -13.48 -4.95
CA GLY A 92 7.81 -13.35 -5.93
C GLY A 92 8.64 -12.07 -5.73
N SER A 93 7.99 -10.93 -5.51
CA SER A 93 8.68 -9.67 -5.23
C SER A 93 9.48 -9.70 -3.92
N LEU A 94 8.95 -10.37 -2.89
CA LEU A 94 9.62 -10.51 -1.60
C LEU A 94 10.90 -11.33 -1.72
N ILE A 95 10.81 -12.48 -2.41
CA ILE A 95 11.96 -13.36 -2.67
C ILE A 95 13.01 -12.62 -3.49
N PHE A 96 12.59 -11.91 -4.54
CA PHE A 96 13.52 -11.17 -5.40
C PHE A 96 14.23 -10.03 -4.65
N PHE A 97 13.47 -9.25 -3.85
CA PHE A 97 14.02 -8.19 -3.02
C PHE A 97 15.04 -8.74 -2.01
N TYR A 98 14.71 -9.84 -1.35
CA TYR A 98 15.59 -10.46 -0.37
C TYR A 98 16.85 -11.04 -1.04
N SER A 99 16.72 -11.60 -2.25
CA SER A 99 17.84 -12.09 -3.03
C SER A 99 18.79 -10.96 -3.45
N ILE A 100 18.25 -9.80 -3.83
CA ILE A 100 19.05 -8.60 -4.16
C ILE A 100 19.78 -8.05 -2.94
N ILE A 101 19.11 -7.98 -1.78
CA ILE A 101 19.73 -7.53 -0.53
C ILE A 101 20.86 -8.46 -0.10
N TYR A 102 20.64 -9.78 -0.20
CA TYR A 102 21.63 -10.76 0.17
C TYR A 102 22.84 -10.78 -0.76
N PHE A 103 22.64 -10.50 -2.05
CA PHE A 103 23.75 -10.46 -3.02
C PHE A 103 24.63 -9.20 -2.91
N MET A 104 24.12 -8.14 -2.26
CA MET A 104 24.82 -6.85 -2.14
C MET A 104 25.39 -6.60 -0.72
N THR A 105 25.17 -7.52 0.22
CA THR A 105 25.82 -7.55 1.55
C THR A 105 26.97 -8.54 1.54
#